data_AF-M7VV49-F1
#
_entry.id   AF-M7VV49-F1
#
_cell.length_a   1.000
_cell.length_b   1.000
_cell.length_c   1.000
_cell.angle_alpha   90.00
_cell.angle_beta   90.00
_cell.angle_gamma   90.00
#
_symmetry.space_group_name_H-M   'P 1'
#
loop_
_entity.id
_entity.type
_entity.pdbx_description
1 polymer ?
#
loop_
_entity_poly.entity_id
_entity_poly.type
_entity_poly.pdbx_seq_one_letter_code
_entity_poly.pdbx_strand_id
1 'polypeptide(L)'
;MGIIGSILLLIQKHLFLFFLIPQLVLIGYVMYNKNGFDDCYSDRTVAQRKGVSSLFSPYNFTLVISVALIVITSVRKVEGKFVVMMNVFNHFLNGYMFHRSLYFISGILKENIGDTNCSVNNAKPNGISGHFFTAIFFFALFVHLLRKLTFQPKHSNLLCFEFCEQKNNQNFYKTVQELFCVDDLPNTKHILLGKGGLLIYLLTCLLTMGDTLLRGYHTPRQVFYGILFGIVSIILYTLFIKIPFKYQSLTNMIMIISSYLTFCQIHYHHFKFTGFFITGVISILLTHYSILSQTSCSKEE
;
A
#
# COMPACT_ATOMS: atom_id res chain seq x y z
N MET A 1 -26.38 -22.17 -4.84
CA MET A 1 -25.22 -21.33 -5.23
C MET A 1 -24.53 -22.03 -6.40
N GLY A 2 -24.48 -21.41 -7.58
CA GLY A 2 -23.82 -22.00 -8.76
C GLY A 2 -22.29 -21.97 -8.68
N ILE A 3 -21.62 -22.70 -9.58
CA ILE A 3 -20.15 -22.80 -9.68
C ILE A 3 -19.48 -21.42 -9.69
N ILE A 4 -20.05 -20.45 -10.40
CA ILE A 4 -19.56 -19.06 -10.47
C ILE A 4 -19.56 -18.39 -9.09
N GLY A 5 -20.60 -18.62 -8.28
CA GLY A 5 -20.69 -18.07 -6.92
C GLY A 5 -19.62 -18.65 -5.99
N SER A 6 -19.33 -19.95 -6.11
CA SER A 6 -18.29 -20.62 -5.34
C SER A 6 -16.88 -20.13 -5.72
N ILE A 7 -16.62 -19.90 -7.01
CA ILE A 7 -15.35 -19.36 -7.50
C ILE A 7 -15.14 -17.92 -6.99
N LEU A 8 -16.18 -17.09 -7.05
CA LEU A 8 -16.10 -15.70 -6.57
C LEU A 8 -15.79 -15.64 -5.07
N LEU A 9 -16.42 -16.52 -4.27
CA LEU A 9 -16.17 -16.62 -2.83
C LEU A 9 -14.72 -17.05 -2.54
N LEU A 10 -14.18 -18.01 -3.29
CA LEU A 10 -12.80 -18.46 -3.17
C LEU A 10 -11.81 -17.32 -3.49
N ILE A 11 -12.07 -16.56 -4.56
CA ILE A 11 -11.24 -15.40 -4.95
C ILE A 11 -11.27 -14.32 -3.87
N GLN A 12 -12.43 -14.04 -3.28
CA GLN A 12 -12.54 -13.03 -2.21
C GLN A 12 -11.80 -13.46 -0.93
N LYS A 13 -11.87 -14.74 -0.56
CA LYS A 13 -11.18 -15.30 0.62
C LYS A 13 -9.67 -15.34 0.49
N HIS A 14 -9.18 -15.54 -0.72
CA HIS A 14 -7.75 -15.74 -0.99
C HIS A 14 -7.18 -14.68 -1.92
N LEU A 15 -7.77 -13.47 -1.93
CA LEU A 15 -7.43 -12.41 -2.88
C LEU A 15 -5.93 -12.08 -2.87
N PHE A 16 -5.30 -12.10 -1.69
CA PHE A 16 -3.86 -11.92 -1.56
C PHE A 16 -3.05 -13.06 -2.23
N LEU A 17 -3.47 -14.31 -2.10
CA LEU A 17 -2.80 -15.43 -2.79
C LEU A 17 -2.96 -15.32 -4.31
N PHE A 18 -4.14 -14.92 -4.79
CA PHE A 18 -4.37 -14.64 -6.21
C PHE A 18 -3.55 -13.46 -6.72
N PHE A 19 -3.09 -12.57 -5.85
CA PHE A 19 -2.12 -11.55 -6.18
C PHE A 19 -0.67 -12.06 -6.14
N LEU A 20 -0.31 -12.84 -5.13
CA LEU A 20 1.07 -13.29 -4.88
C LEU A 20 1.51 -14.42 -5.82
N ILE A 21 0.67 -15.43 -6.03
CA ILE A 21 1.02 -16.63 -6.83
C ILE A 21 1.41 -16.25 -8.27
N PRO A 22 0.67 -15.40 -9.01
CA PRO A 22 1.09 -14.99 -10.35
C PRO A 22 2.45 -14.30 -10.38
N GLN A 23 2.82 -13.56 -9.32
CA GLN A 23 4.14 -12.92 -9.22
C GLN A 23 5.25 -13.96 -9.08
N LEU A 24 5.03 -14.99 -8.24
CA LEU A 24 5.98 -16.08 -8.06
C LEU A 24 6.12 -16.93 -9.33
N VAL A 25 5.01 -17.18 -10.03
CA VAL A 25 5.02 -17.86 -11.33
C VAL A 25 5.81 -17.06 -12.36
N LEU A 26 5.64 -15.73 -12.40
CA LEU A 26 6.39 -14.85 -13.28
C LEU A 26 7.91 -14.86 -12.97
N ILE A 27 8.29 -14.86 -11.69
CA ILE A 27 9.69 -15.05 -11.27
C ILE A 27 10.21 -16.39 -11.80
N GLY A 28 9.49 -17.49 -11.56
CA GLY A 28 9.89 -18.82 -12.02
C GLY A 28 10.04 -18.90 -13.54
N TYR A 29 9.13 -18.27 -14.29
CA TYR A 29 9.21 -18.18 -15.75
C TYR A 29 10.48 -17.45 -16.21
N VAL A 30 10.85 -16.33 -15.58
CA VAL A 30 12.08 -15.60 -15.94
C VAL A 30 13.32 -16.40 -15.57
N MET A 31 13.34 -17.03 -14.40
CA MET A 31 14.44 -17.91 -13.98
C MET A 31 14.68 -19.04 -14.98
N TYR A 32 13.61 -19.68 -15.46
CA TYR A 32 13.68 -20.78 -16.42
C TYR A 32 14.26 -20.35 -17.79
N ASN A 33 13.85 -19.18 -18.30
CA ASN A 33 14.23 -18.75 -19.66
C ASN A 33 15.58 -18.04 -19.76
N LYS A 34 16.15 -17.54 -18.66
CA LYS A 34 17.39 -16.75 -18.65
C LYS A 34 18.50 -17.30 -17.77
N ASN A 35 18.37 -18.55 -17.31
CA ASN A 35 19.40 -19.30 -16.59
C ASN A 35 19.88 -18.67 -15.27
N GLY A 36 19.08 -17.86 -14.58
CA GLY A 36 19.54 -17.30 -13.32
C GLY A 36 18.53 -16.54 -12.49
N PHE A 37 18.73 -16.60 -11.18
CA PHE A 37 18.02 -15.79 -10.19
C PHE A 37 18.53 -14.34 -10.16
N ASP A 38 19.75 -14.13 -10.66
CA ASP A 38 20.51 -12.88 -10.57
C ASP A 38 20.60 -12.13 -11.90
N ASP A 39 19.99 -12.65 -12.96
CA ASP A 39 20.08 -12.10 -14.31
C ASP A 39 18.87 -11.23 -14.67
N CYS A 40 19.15 -10.19 -15.46
CA CYS A 40 18.11 -9.35 -16.05
C CYS A 40 17.49 -10.05 -17.25
N TYR A 41 16.15 -10.01 -17.37
CA TYR A 41 15.49 -10.61 -18.53
C TYR A 41 15.85 -9.92 -19.85
N SER A 42 16.00 -8.59 -19.83
CA SER A 42 16.42 -7.78 -20.97
C SER A 42 17.28 -6.60 -20.54
N ASP A 43 17.94 -5.94 -21.51
CA ASP A 43 18.66 -4.70 -21.26
C ASP A 43 17.66 -3.54 -21.15
N ARG A 44 17.59 -2.95 -19.95
CA ARG A 44 16.72 -1.83 -19.61
C ARG A 44 16.91 -0.62 -20.52
N THR A 45 18.14 -0.34 -20.94
CA THR A 45 18.44 0.85 -21.76
C THR A 45 17.82 0.75 -23.15
N VAL A 46 17.71 -0.48 -23.67
CA VAL A 46 17.09 -0.81 -24.95
C VAL A 46 15.57 -0.94 -24.80
N ALA A 47 15.10 -1.55 -23.71
CA ALA A 47 13.69 -1.86 -23.47
C ALA A 47 12.87 -0.71 -22.85
N GLN A 48 13.45 0.47 -22.64
CA GLN A 48 12.76 1.59 -21.98
C GLN A 48 11.64 2.19 -22.85
N ARG A 49 10.46 2.43 -22.27
CA ARG A 49 9.39 3.20 -22.93
C ARG A 49 9.81 4.68 -23.00
N LYS A 50 9.78 5.27 -24.19
CA LYS A 50 10.11 6.69 -24.44
C LYS A 50 8.91 7.44 -25.02
N GLY A 51 8.86 8.75 -24.79
CA GLY A 51 7.81 9.64 -25.31
C GLY A 51 6.40 9.28 -24.80
N VAL A 52 5.38 9.46 -25.64
CA VAL A 52 3.97 9.26 -25.27
C VAL A 52 3.67 7.84 -24.75
N SER A 53 4.41 6.82 -25.20
CA SER A 53 4.26 5.44 -24.73
C SER A 53 4.55 5.23 -23.25
N SER A 54 5.31 6.13 -22.61
CA SER A 54 5.58 6.08 -21.16
C SER A 54 4.37 6.53 -20.34
N LEU A 55 3.49 7.37 -20.89
CA LEU A 55 2.25 7.79 -20.25
C LEU A 55 1.31 6.59 -20.05
N PHE A 56 1.31 5.67 -21.01
CA PHE A 56 0.56 4.40 -20.97
C PHE A 56 1.31 3.28 -20.24
N SER A 57 2.29 3.61 -19.39
CA SER A 57 2.92 2.59 -18.55
C SER A 57 1.91 2.06 -17.52
N PRO A 58 1.86 0.73 -17.29
CA PRO A 58 1.02 0.14 -16.25
C PRO A 58 1.18 0.81 -14.87
N TYR A 59 2.39 1.30 -14.58
CA TYR A 59 2.71 2.06 -13.36
C TYR A 59 1.82 3.30 -13.17
N ASN A 60 1.63 4.11 -14.22
CA ASN A 60 0.78 5.30 -14.14
C ASN A 60 -0.69 4.93 -13.88
N PHE A 61 -1.17 3.83 -14.49
CA PHE A 61 -2.51 3.33 -14.20
C PHE A 61 -2.65 2.90 -12.74
N THR A 62 -1.66 2.21 -12.18
CA THR A 62 -1.65 1.85 -10.75
C THR A 62 -1.73 3.07 -9.84
N LEU A 63 -1.07 4.18 -10.19
CA LEU A 63 -1.19 5.45 -9.45
C LEU A 63 -2.61 6.02 -9.52
N VAL A 64 -3.19 6.10 -10.72
CA VAL A 64 -4.56 6.63 -10.91
C VAL A 64 -5.58 5.79 -10.14
N ILE A 65 -5.46 4.46 -10.19
CA ILE A 65 -6.35 3.55 -9.46
C ILE A 65 -6.17 3.69 -7.95
N SER A 66 -4.93 3.90 -7.48
CA SER A 66 -4.65 4.15 -6.06
C SER A 66 -5.37 5.42 -5.57
N VAL A 67 -5.32 6.50 -6.36
CA VAL A 67 -6.06 7.75 -6.06
C VAL A 67 -7.56 7.49 -6.05
N ALA A 68 -8.09 6.76 -7.04
CA ALA A 68 -9.50 6.42 -7.09
C ALA A 68 -9.95 5.62 -5.86
N LEU A 69 -9.14 4.66 -5.39
CA LEU A 69 -9.42 3.89 -4.17
C LEU A 69 -9.43 4.77 -2.91
N ILE A 70 -8.52 5.73 -2.80
CA ILE A 70 -8.52 6.70 -1.69
C ILE A 70 -9.81 7.53 -1.70
N VAL A 71 -10.23 8.00 -2.87
CA VAL A 71 -11.48 8.75 -3.03
C VAL A 71 -12.70 7.89 -2.67
N ILE A 72 -12.78 6.67 -3.22
CA ILE A 72 -13.88 5.73 -2.94
C ILE A 72 -13.97 5.42 -1.44
N THR A 73 -12.83 5.21 -0.79
CA THR A 73 -12.79 4.90 0.66
C THR A 73 -13.03 6.11 1.54
N SER A 74 -12.78 7.33 1.06
CA SER A 74 -12.94 8.56 1.83
C SER A 74 -14.31 9.23 1.64
N VAL A 75 -15.03 8.99 0.55
CA VAL A 75 -16.34 9.63 0.29
C VAL A 75 -17.50 8.72 0.72
N ARG A 76 -18.52 9.26 1.36
CA ARG A 76 -19.80 8.59 1.71
C ARG A 76 -20.98 9.35 1.11
N LYS A 77 -22.09 8.64 0.88
CA LYS A 77 -23.37 9.27 0.54
C LYS A 77 -24.29 9.18 1.74
N VAL A 78 -24.65 10.32 2.34
CA VAL A 78 -25.51 10.42 3.53
C VAL A 78 -26.63 11.40 3.19
N GLU A 79 -27.89 10.96 3.34
CA GLU A 79 -29.08 11.79 3.05
C GLU A 79 -29.06 12.45 1.66
N GLY A 80 -28.52 11.76 0.66
CA GLY A 80 -28.40 12.29 -0.71
C GLY A 80 -27.19 13.19 -0.96
N LYS A 81 -26.43 13.59 0.07
CA LYS A 81 -25.23 14.43 -0.02
C LYS A 81 -23.95 13.61 0.02
N PHE A 82 -22.89 14.11 -0.62
CA PHE A 82 -21.55 13.52 -0.52
C PHE A 82 -20.80 14.11 0.67
N VAL A 83 -20.25 13.24 1.51
CA VAL A 83 -19.51 13.55 2.73
C VAL A 83 -18.11 12.99 2.63
N VAL A 84 -17.09 13.79 2.92
CA VAL A 84 -15.68 13.37 2.95
C VAL A 84 -15.28 13.00 4.37
N MET A 85 -14.95 11.73 4.57
CA MET A 85 -14.49 11.15 5.84
C MET A 85 -13.01 11.47 6.05
N MET A 86 -12.72 12.58 6.70
CA MET A 86 -11.35 13.06 6.95
C MET A 86 -10.52 12.06 7.77
N ASN A 87 -11.16 11.26 8.62
CA ASN A 87 -10.47 10.18 9.35
C ASN A 87 -9.96 9.06 8.46
N VAL A 88 -10.71 8.69 7.41
CA VAL A 88 -10.27 7.66 6.48
C VAL A 88 -9.10 8.19 5.66
N PHE A 89 -9.18 9.45 5.23
CA PHE A 89 -8.06 10.13 4.59
C PHE A 89 -6.83 10.19 5.50
N ASN A 90 -7.02 10.46 6.79
CA ASN A 90 -5.93 10.50 7.77
C ASN A 90 -5.32 9.11 8.05
N HIS A 91 -6.13 8.04 8.06
CA HIS A 91 -5.62 6.67 8.08
C HIS A 91 -4.76 6.35 6.85
N PHE A 92 -5.17 6.84 5.67
CA PHE A 92 -4.37 6.73 4.46
C PHE A 92 -3.03 7.47 4.59
N LEU A 93 -3.04 8.73 5.02
CA LEU A 93 -1.80 9.51 5.22
C LEU A 93 -0.86 8.82 6.20
N ASN A 94 -1.41 8.28 7.30
CA ASN A 94 -0.64 7.51 8.26
C ASN A 94 -0.04 6.24 7.65
N GLY A 95 -0.82 5.45 6.90
CA GLY A 95 -0.30 4.27 6.21
C GLY A 95 0.76 4.63 5.17
N TYR A 96 0.58 5.72 4.45
CA TYR A 96 1.54 6.25 3.47
C TYR A 96 2.86 6.68 4.12
N MET A 97 2.80 7.43 5.22
CA MET A 97 3.98 7.87 5.96
C MET A 97 4.74 6.68 6.57
N PHE A 98 4.01 5.69 7.07
CA PHE A 98 4.59 4.44 7.54
C PHE A 98 5.33 3.70 6.41
N HIS A 99 4.70 3.55 5.23
CA HIS A 99 5.33 2.99 4.03
C HIS A 99 6.62 3.73 3.66
N ARG A 100 6.62 5.07 3.70
CA ARG A 100 7.81 5.86 3.37
C ARG A 100 8.95 5.66 4.36
N SER A 101 8.63 5.50 5.64
CA SER A 101 9.62 5.13 6.67
C SER A 101 10.28 3.79 6.36
N LEU A 102 9.48 2.79 5.95
CA LEU A 102 9.97 1.49 5.51
C LEU A 102 10.72 1.55 4.18
N TYR A 103 10.35 2.46 3.28
CA TYR A 103 11.05 2.68 2.02
C TYR A 103 12.48 3.21 2.24
N PHE A 104 12.69 4.11 3.20
CA PHE A 104 14.04 4.52 3.62
C PHE A 104 14.84 3.36 4.20
N ILE A 105 14.23 2.53 5.06
CA ILE A 105 14.85 1.31 5.60
C ILE A 105 15.23 0.36 4.47
N SER A 106 14.35 0.14 3.48
CA SER A 106 14.67 -0.65 2.29
C SER A 106 15.88 -0.07 1.54
N GLY A 107 15.97 1.25 1.41
CA GLY A 107 17.14 1.92 0.81
C GLY A 107 18.45 1.62 1.54
N ILE A 108 18.44 1.62 2.88
CA ILE A 108 19.58 1.23 3.70
C ILE A 108 19.96 -0.24 3.45
N LEU A 109 18.97 -1.13 3.45
CA LEU A 109 19.20 -2.57 3.22
C LEU A 109 19.75 -2.86 1.80
N LYS A 110 19.30 -2.13 0.79
CA LYS A 110 19.82 -2.26 -0.59
C LYS A 110 21.30 -1.93 -0.67
N GLU A 111 21.74 -0.90 0.03
CA GLU A 111 23.15 -0.51 0.09
C GLU A 111 23.99 -1.66 0.65
N ASN A 112 23.54 -2.27 1.76
CA ASN A 112 24.23 -3.40 2.38
C ASN A 112 24.24 -4.66 1.50
N ILE A 113 23.23 -4.87 0.66
CA ILE A 113 23.20 -6.00 -0.30
C ILE A 113 24.18 -5.75 -1.46
N GLY A 114 24.41 -4.48 -1.84
CA GLY A 114 25.38 -4.13 -2.89
C GLY A 114 25.02 -4.60 -4.30
N ASP A 115 23.80 -5.12 -4.52
CA ASP A 115 23.38 -5.63 -5.83
C ASP A 115 23.01 -4.49 -6.77
N THR A 116 23.82 -4.26 -7.80
CA THR A 116 23.61 -3.24 -8.83
C THR A 116 23.01 -3.80 -10.12
N ASN A 117 22.71 -5.10 -10.21
CA ASN A 117 22.17 -5.70 -11.43
C ASN A 117 20.86 -5.02 -11.83
N CYS A 118 20.63 -4.90 -13.14
CA CYS A 118 19.47 -4.24 -13.74
C CYS A 118 19.34 -2.74 -13.40
N SER A 119 20.33 -2.14 -12.74
CA SER A 119 20.44 -0.69 -12.63
C SER A 119 21.12 -0.12 -13.89
N VAL A 120 20.69 1.07 -14.30
CA VAL A 120 21.28 1.73 -15.48
C VAL A 120 22.74 2.03 -15.18
N ASN A 121 23.65 1.50 -16.00
CA ASN A 121 25.10 1.65 -15.87
C ASN A 121 25.67 1.22 -14.49
N ASN A 122 25.01 0.28 -13.79
CA ASN A 122 25.40 -0.11 -12.43
C ASN A 122 25.46 1.06 -11.44
N ALA A 123 24.73 2.15 -11.71
CA ALA A 123 24.92 3.42 -11.02
C ALA A 123 24.41 3.45 -9.57
N LYS A 124 23.59 2.47 -9.16
CA LYS A 124 23.06 2.42 -7.79
C LYS A 124 22.62 1.03 -7.36
N PRO A 125 22.70 0.71 -6.06
CA PRO A 125 22.15 -0.54 -5.52
C PRO A 125 20.63 -0.64 -5.74
N ASN A 126 20.21 -1.81 -6.22
CA ASN A 126 18.84 -2.16 -6.56
C ASN A 126 18.40 -3.51 -5.94
N GLY A 127 19.11 -4.00 -4.91
CA GLY A 127 18.94 -5.31 -4.31
C GLY A 127 17.53 -5.68 -3.80
N ILE A 128 16.62 -4.72 -3.60
CA ILE A 128 15.23 -4.95 -3.20
C ILE A 128 14.31 -4.19 -4.16
N SER A 129 13.37 -4.88 -4.80
CA SER A 129 12.45 -4.21 -5.71
C SER A 129 11.42 -3.37 -4.96
N GLY A 130 11.56 -2.04 -5.10
CA GLY A 130 10.62 -1.09 -4.49
C GLY A 130 9.21 -1.15 -5.10
N HIS A 131 9.07 -1.63 -6.34
CA HIS A 131 7.77 -1.75 -7.01
C HIS A 131 6.93 -2.86 -6.37
N PHE A 132 7.53 -4.03 -6.18
CA PHE A 132 6.84 -5.19 -5.58
C PHE A 132 6.54 -4.96 -4.10
N PHE A 133 7.50 -4.43 -3.35
CA PHE A 133 7.28 -3.97 -1.97
C PHE A 133 6.08 -3.02 -1.87
N THR A 134 6.06 -1.96 -2.68
CA THR A 134 5.00 -0.94 -2.64
C THR A 134 3.64 -1.55 -3.00
N ALA A 135 3.58 -2.38 -4.03
CA ALA A 135 2.32 -2.97 -4.47
C ALA A 135 1.67 -3.85 -3.39
N ILE A 136 2.47 -4.69 -2.73
CA ILE A 136 2.04 -5.56 -1.62
C ILE A 136 1.61 -4.74 -0.40
N PHE A 137 2.39 -3.74 -0.01
CA PHE A 137 2.03 -2.89 1.13
C PHE A 137 0.71 -2.16 0.90
N PHE A 138 0.55 -1.53 -0.26
CA PHE A 138 -0.65 -0.75 -0.56
C PHE A 138 -1.89 -1.62 -0.74
N PHE A 139 -1.76 -2.88 -1.15
CA PHE A 139 -2.86 -3.83 -1.08
C PHE A 139 -3.42 -3.91 0.34
N ALA A 140 -2.57 -4.17 1.35
CA ALA A 140 -3.01 -4.26 2.74
C ALA A 140 -3.58 -2.92 3.26
N LEU A 141 -2.97 -1.79 2.87
CA LEU A 141 -3.49 -0.47 3.19
C LEU A 141 -4.90 -0.25 2.62
N PHE A 142 -5.14 -0.61 1.35
CA PHE A 142 -6.47 -0.48 0.76
C PHE A 142 -7.49 -1.41 1.40
N VAL A 143 -7.11 -2.64 1.75
CA VAL A 143 -7.98 -3.53 2.53
C VAL A 143 -8.34 -2.89 3.88
N HIS A 144 -7.36 -2.31 4.58
CA HIS A 144 -7.60 -1.58 5.83
C HIS A 144 -8.59 -0.40 5.64
N LEU A 145 -8.42 0.40 4.58
CA LEU A 145 -9.30 1.53 4.28
C LEU A 145 -10.72 1.08 3.87
N LEU A 146 -10.85 -0.02 3.12
CA LEU A 146 -12.15 -0.61 2.78
C LEU A 146 -12.92 -1.04 4.03
N ARG A 147 -12.24 -1.55 5.05
CA ARG A 147 -12.87 -1.88 6.35
C ARG A 147 -13.46 -0.67 7.04
N LYS A 148 -12.96 0.54 6.77
CA LYS A 148 -13.55 1.80 7.28
C LYS A 148 -14.81 2.25 6.52
N LEU A 149 -15.20 1.56 5.44
CA LEU A 149 -16.48 1.80 4.76
C LEU A 149 -17.69 1.32 5.58
N THR A 150 -17.48 0.46 6.57
CA THR A 150 -18.55 -0.05 7.43
C THR A 150 -19.11 1.03 8.37
N PHE A 151 -18.30 2.04 8.69
CA PHE A 151 -18.73 3.20 9.46
C PHE A 151 -19.56 4.16 8.60
N GLN A 152 -20.74 4.54 9.11
CA GLN A 152 -21.60 5.57 8.55
C GLN A 152 -21.59 6.80 9.45
N PRO A 153 -21.30 8.00 8.92
CA PRO A 153 -21.33 9.22 9.73
C PRO A 153 -22.77 9.58 10.10
N LYS A 154 -22.96 10.19 11.27
CA LYS A 154 -24.26 10.66 11.75
C LYS A 154 -24.66 11.99 11.12
N HIS A 155 -23.69 12.81 10.72
CA HIS A 155 -23.93 14.13 10.16
C HIS A 155 -23.62 14.21 8.65
N SER A 156 -24.41 15.00 7.92
CA SER A 156 -24.29 15.22 6.47
C SER A 156 -23.44 16.45 6.09
N ASN A 157 -22.53 16.87 6.97
CA ASN A 157 -21.55 17.93 6.69
C ASN A 157 -20.57 17.49 5.58
N LEU A 158 -20.13 18.43 4.74
CA LEU A 158 -19.21 18.12 3.64
C LEU A 158 -17.92 17.43 4.11
N LEU A 159 -17.37 17.88 5.24
CA LEU A 159 -16.21 17.27 5.89
C LEU A 159 -16.66 16.64 7.21
N CYS A 160 -16.36 15.35 7.38
CA CYS A 160 -16.70 14.59 8.57
C CYS A 160 -15.42 14.10 9.26
N PHE A 161 -15.25 14.49 10.52
CA PHE A 161 -14.17 14.08 11.41
C PHE A 161 -14.65 13.09 12.48
N GLU A 162 -15.84 12.53 12.32
CA GLU A 162 -16.33 11.47 13.20
C GLU A 162 -15.48 10.20 13.03
N PHE A 163 -15.05 9.63 14.15
CA PHE A 163 -14.38 8.35 14.22
C PHE A 163 -14.83 7.65 15.49
N CYS A 164 -15.32 6.42 15.36
CA CYS A 164 -15.44 5.55 16.51
C CYS A 164 -14.13 4.80 16.71
N GLU A 165 -13.47 5.06 17.83
CA GLU A 165 -12.38 4.23 18.30
C GLU A 165 -12.97 2.85 18.64
N GLN A 166 -12.86 1.90 17.72
CA GLN A 166 -13.13 0.51 18.05
C GLN A 166 -12.18 0.15 19.21
N LYS A 167 -12.74 -0.19 20.38
CA LYS A 167 -11.98 -0.81 21.47
C LYS A 167 -11.24 -1.99 20.86
N ASN A 168 -9.94 -1.83 20.67
CA ASN A 168 -9.13 -2.70 19.82
C ASN A 168 -8.75 -3.99 20.57
N ASN A 169 -9.76 -4.73 21.06
CA ASN A 169 -9.61 -6.00 21.77
C ASN A 169 -9.36 -7.17 20.82
N GLN A 170 -9.12 -6.91 19.53
CA GLN A 170 -8.81 -7.96 18.58
C GLN A 170 -7.37 -8.48 18.76
N ASN A 171 -7.24 -9.80 18.80
CA ASN A 171 -5.93 -10.45 18.82
C ASN A 171 -5.12 -10.09 17.56
N PHE A 172 -3.79 -9.98 17.68
CA PHE A 172 -2.87 -9.63 16.60
C PHE A 172 -3.07 -10.49 15.35
N TYR A 173 -3.20 -11.81 15.52
CA TYR A 173 -3.43 -12.74 14.41
C TYR A 173 -4.69 -12.41 13.60
N LYS A 174 -5.77 -12.01 14.26
CA LYS A 174 -7.00 -11.62 13.58
C LYS A 174 -6.80 -10.36 12.75
N THR A 175 -6.11 -9.35 13.30
CA THR A 175 -5.78 -8.13 12.57
C THR A 175 -4.89 -8.41 11.35
N VAL A 176 -3.91 -9.32 11.47
CA VAL A 176 -3.09 -9.77 10.32
C VAL A 176 -4.00 -10.38 9.24
N GLN A 177 -4.84 -11.34 9.62
CA GLN A 177 -5.77 -11.99 8.68
C GLN A 177 -6.69 -10.98 7.97
N GLU A 178 -7.21 -10.01 8.71
CA GLU A 178 -8.07 -8.95 8.17
C GLU A 178 -7.38 -8.07 7.12
N LEU A 179 -6.05 -7.94 7.15
CA LEU A 179 -5.29 -7.20 6.12
C LEU A 179 -5.01 -8.04 4.86
N PHE A 180 -5.15 -9.36 4.93
CA PHE A 180 -4.96 -10.28 3.80
C PHE A 180 -6.27 -10.72 3.13
N CYS A 181 -7.39 -10.58 3.84
CA CYS A 181 -8.71 -11.06 3.40
C CYS A 181 -9.75 -9.93 3.32
N VAL A 182 -10.73 -10.08 2.42
CA VAL A 182 -11.85 -9.12 2.23
C VAL A 182 -13.23 -9.79 2.27
N ASP A 183 -13.29 -11.06 2.69
CA ASP A 183 -14.47 -11.92 2.63
C ASP A 183 -15.52 -11.60 3.70
N ASP A 184 -15.09 -11.09 4.86
CA ASP A 184 -15.95 -10.69 5.97
C ASP A 184 -16.57 -9.29 5.79
N LEU A 185 -16.23 -8.57 4.72
CA LEU A 185 -16.79 -7.24 4.44
C LEU A 185 -18.22 -7.33 3.87
N PRO A 186 -19.18 -6.55 4.39
CA PRO A 186 -20.57 -6.60 3.96
C PRO A 186 -20.73 -6.18 2.48
N ASN A 187 -21.66 -6.82 1.77
CA ASN A 187 -21.86 -6.61 0.33
C ASN A 187 -22.77 -5.41 0.03
N THR A 188 -22.44 -4.24 0.57
CA THR A 188 -23.11 -2.98 0.17
C THR A 188 -22.62 -2.52 -1.19
N LYS A 189 -23.42 -1.75 -1.95
CA LYS A 189 -23.04 -1.23 -3.27
C LYS A 189 -21.70 -0.47 -3.24
N HIS A 190 -21.47 0.29 -2.18
CA HIS A 190 -20.25 1.09 -2.00
C HIS A 190 -19.02 0.23 -1.69
N ILE A 191 -19.18 -0.79 -0.83
CA ILE A 191 -18.11 -1.75 -0.58
C ILE A 191 -17.81 -2.58 -1.83
N LEU A 192 -18.83 -2.95 -2.61
CA LEU A 192 -18.64 -3.65 -3.88
C LEU A 192 -17.83 -2.81 -4.88
N LEU A 193 -18.10 -1.51 -4.98
CA LEU A 193 -17.30 -0.59 -5.79
C LEU A 193 -15.84 -0.56 -5.30
N GLY A 194 -15.62 -0.53 -3.99
CA GLY A 194 -14.29 -0.61 -3.39
C GLY A 194 -13.57 -1.93 -3.67
N LYS A 195 -14.24 -3.07 -3.53
CA LYS A 195 -13.72 -4.42 -3.88
C LYS A 195 -13.37 -4.49 -5.38
N GLY A 196 -14.21 -3.93 -6.25
CA GLY A 196 -13.94 -3.82 -7.68
C GLY A 196 -12.71 -2.97 -8.00
N GLY A 197 -12.58 -1.81 -7.36
CA GLY A 197 -11.38 -0.98 -7.45
C GLY A 197 -10.11 -1.70 -6.99
N LEU A 198 -10.19 -2.47 -5.91
CA LEU A 198 -9.07 -3.29 -5.41
C LEU A 198 -8.68 -4.37 -6.41
N LEU A 199 -9.65 -5.03 -7.05
CA LEU A 199 -9.37 -6.02 -8.10
C LEU A 199 -8.66 -5.38 -9.30
N ILE A 200 -9.12 -4.20 -9.75
CA ILE A 200 -8.48 -3.45 -10.84
C ILE A 200 -7.04 -3.03 -10.44
N TYR A 201 -6.84 -2.61 -9.19
CA TYR A 201 -5.52 -2.32 -8.64
C TYR A 201 -4.60 -3.55 -8.74
N LEU A 202 -5.06 -4.72 -8.30
CA LEU A 202 -4.29 -5.96 -8.37
C LEU A 202 -3.89 -6.32 -9.80
N LEU A 203 -4.82 -6.25 -10.75
CA LEU A 203 -4.54 -6.54 -12.16
C LEU A 203 -3.51 -5.58 -12.75
N THR A 204 -3.63 -4.28 -12.48
CA THR A 204 -2.64 -3.30 -12.96
C THR A 204 -1.29 -3.43 -12.26
N CYS A 205 -1.24 -3.83 -10.99
CA CYS A 205 0.01 -4.18 -10.32
C CYS A 205 0.68 -5.38 -10.98
N LEU A 206 -0.06 -6.43 -11.31
CA LEU A 206 0.48 -7.60 -12.03
C LEU A 206 1.04 -7.21 -13.40
N LEU A 207 0.34 -6.34 -14.15
CA LEU A 207 0.84 -5.80 -15.42
C LEU A 207 2.11 -4.96 -15.23
N THR A 208 2.16 -4.13 -14.19
CA THR A 208 3.35 -3.33 -13.84
C THR A 208 4.53 -4.22 -13.48
N MET A 209 4.29 -5.26 -12.69
CA MET A 209 5.30 -6.23 -12.30
C MET A 209 5.85 -6.99 -13.51
N GLY A 210 4.96 -7.48 -14.38
CA GLY A 210 5.31 -8.06 -15.68
C GLY A 210 6.17 -7.13 -16.52
N ASP A 211 5.71 -5.88 -16.72
CA ASP A 211 6.44 -4.88 -17.50
C ASP A 211 7.82 -4.58 -16.90
N THR A 212 7.93 -4.43 -15.58
CA THR A 212 9.20 -4.15 -14.92
C THR A 212 10.18 -5.33 -14.97
N LEU A 213 9.72 -6.56 -14.77
CA LEU A 213 10.60 -7.73 -14.79
C LEU A 213 11.06 -8.06 -16.23
N LEU A 214 10.13 -8.08 -17.18
CA LEU A 214 10.44 -8.42 -18.59
C LEU A 214 11.26 -7.34 -19.30
N ARG A 215 11.17 -6.08 -18.88
CA ARG A 215 12.03 -4.99 -19.40
C ARG A 215 13.37 -4.86 -18.65
N GLY A 216 13.69 -5.79 -17.76
CA GLY A 216 14.97 -5.82 -17.06
C GLY A 216 15.17 -4.67 -16.08
N TYR A 217 14.11 -4.21 -15.41
CA TYR A 217 14.25 -3.26 -14.29
C TYR A 217 14.68 -3.93 -13.00
N HIS A 218 14.43 -5.25 -12.86
CA HIS A 218 14.76 -6.04 -11.68
C HIS A 218 15.18 -7.46 -12.08
N THR A 219 16.04 -8.07 -11.29
CA THR A 219 16.30 -9.52 -11.34
C THR A 219 15.21 -10.29 -10.57
N PRO A 220 15.01 -11.60 -10.82
CA PRO A 220 14.15 -12.44 -9.99
C PRO A 220 14.47 -12.35 -8.49
N ARG A 221 15.75 -12.29 -8.11
CA ARG A 221 16.20 -12.09 -6.72
C ARG A 221 15.69 -10.80 -6.11
N GLN A 222 15.89 -9.68 -6.81
CA GLN A 222 15.46 -8.37 -6.35
C GLN A 222 13.94 -8.32 -6.17
N VAL A 223 13.19 -8.98 -7.07
CA VAL A 223 11.75 -9.14 -6.95
C VAL A 223 11.37 -9.98 -5.73
N PHE A 224 12.00 -11.14 -5.54
CA PHE A 224 11.74 -12.01 -4.40
C PHE A 224 11.99 -11.29 -3.06
N TYR A 225 13.09 -10.55 -2.93
CA TYR A 225 13.34 -9.72 -1.75
C TYR A 225 12.33 -8.58 -1.59
N GLY A 226 11.86 -7.99 -2.70
CA GLY A 226 10.76 -7.01 -2.67
C GLY A 226 9.46 -7.61 -2.12
N ILE A 227 9.14 -8.84 -2.51
CA ILE A 227 7.97 -9.58 -2.01
C ILE A 227 8.10 -9.87 -0.51
N LEU A 228 9.24 -10.44 -0.08
CA LEU A 228 9.50 -10.74 1.32
C LEU A 228 9.42 -9.48 2.19
N PHE A 229 10.07 -8.40 1.76
CA PHE A 229 10.03 -7.13 2.48
C PHE A 229 8.60 -6.55 2.52
N GLY A 230 7.81 -6.73 1.46
CA GLY A 230 6.39 -6.39 1.43
C GLY A 230 5.57 -7.13 2.50
N ILE A 231 5.74 -8.45 2.61
CA ILE A 231 5.04 -9.25 3.61
C ILE A 231 5.44 -8.83 5.03
N VAL A 232 6.75 -8.67 5.29
CA VAL A 232 7.26 -8.18 6.58
C VAL A 232 6.67 -6.80 6.90
N SER A 233 6.56 -5.93 5.89
CA SER A 233 5.99 -4.59 6.06
C SER A 233 4.52 -4.59 6.44
N ILE A 234 3.72 -5.58 5.98
CA ILE A 234 2.32 -5.75 6.41
C ILE A 234 2.27 -6.17 7.88
N ILE A 235 3.17 -7.04 8.33
CA ILE A 235 3.26 -7.45 9.73
C ILE A 235 3.63 -6.25 10.60
N LEU A 236 4.63 -5.46 10.21
CA LEU A 236 5.00 -4.22 10.90
C LEU A 236 3.86 -3.19 10.89
N TYR A 237 3.14 -3.06 9.78
CA TYR A 237 1.97 -2.19 9.69
C TYR A 237 0.85 -2.65 10.63
N THR A 238 0.70 -3.96 10.84
CA THR A 238 -0.26 -4.51 11.81
C THR A 238 0.06 -4.05 13.24
N LEU A 239 1.35 -4.03 13.61
CA LEU A 239 1.78 -3.46 14.90
C LEU A 239 1.47 -1.96 14.97
N PHE A 240 1.71 -1.23 13.87
CA PHE A 240 1.45 0.20 13.81
C PHE A 240 -0.04 0.55 13.97
N ILE A 241 -0.96 -0.13 13.28
CA ILE A 241 -2.40 0.15 13.40
C ILE A 241 -2.98 -0.21 14.78
N LYS A 242 -2.27 -1.02 15.58
CA LYS A 242 -2.63 -1.29 16.98
C LYS A 242 -2.28 -0.15 17.93
N ILE A 243 -1.37 0.75 17.55
CA ILE A 243 -1.13 1.98 18.29
C ILE A 243 -2.43 2.80 18.27
N PRO A 244 -2.90 3.35 19.41
CA PRO A 244 -4.08 4.18 19.45
C PRO A 244 -4.03 5.29 18.40
N PHE A 245 -5.14 5.53 17.70
CA PHE A 245 -5.17 6.43 16.54
C PHE A 245 -4.61 7.83 16.85
N LYS A 246 -4.87 8.34 18.06
CA LYS A 246 -4.32 9.61 18.56
C LYS A 246 -2.80 9.72 18.52
N TYR A 247 -2.07 8.62 18.58
CA TYR A 247 -0.61 8.59 18.57
C TYR A 247 0.00 8.19 17.22
N GLN A 248 -0.80 7.66 16.28
CA GLN A 248 -0.31 7.14 15.00
C GLN A 248 0.46 8.19 14.19
N SER A 249 -0.10 9.39 14.03
CA SER A 249 0.54 10.49 13.27
C SER A 249 1.84 10.95 13.89
N LEU A 250 1.92 11.01 15.23
CA LEU A 250 3.14 11.37 15.93
C LEU A 250 4.21 10.28 15.80
N THR A 251 3.83 9.02 16.01
CA THR A 251 4.74 7.87 15.83
C THR A 251 5.30 7.85 14.41
N ASN A 252 4.47 8.07 13.39
CA ASN A 252 4.92 8.16 12.01
C ASN A 252 5.91 9.29 11.78
N MET A 253 5.70 10.44 12.40
CA MET A 253 6.60 11.58 12.28
C MET A 253 7.97 11.26 12.86
N ILE A 254 8.02 10.60 14.01
CA ILE A 254 9.27 10.14 14.63
C ILE A 254 9.94 9.10 13.75
N MET A 255 9.19 8.08 13.30
CA MET A 255 9.72 7.00 12.46
C MET A 255 10.32 7.55 11.16
N ILE A 256 9.63 8.45 10.46
CA ILE A 256 10.10 8.93 9.17
C ILE A 256 11.32 9.84 9.30
N ILE A 257 11.39 10.67 10.35
CA ILE A 257 12.56 11.50 10.64
C ILE A 257 13.75 10.60 10.96
N SER A 258 13.59 9.64 11.87
CA SER A 258 14.65 8.71 12.25
C SER A 258 15.16 7.93 11.04
N SER A 259 14.26 7.32 10.26
CA SER A 259 14.65 6.57 9.05
C SER A 259 15.33 7.45 8.00
N TYR A 260 14.88 8.70 7.82
CA TYR A 260 15.51 9.65 6.90
C TYR A 260 16.92 10.05 7.36
N LEU A 261 17.10 10.35 8.65
CA LEU A 261 18.40 10.73 9.20
C LEU A 261 19.41 9.57 9.07
N THR A 262 19.00 8.35 9.43
CA THR A 262 19.84 7.16 9.25
C THR A 262 20.16 6.92 7.77
N PHE A 263 19.19 7.08 6.87
CA PHE A 263 19.43 6.96 5.44
C PHE A 263 20.46 7.98 4.95
N CYS A 264 20.34 9.25 5.34
CA CYS A 264 21.29 10.29 4.94
C CYS A 264 22.69 10.05 5.48
N GLN A 265 22.81 9.54 6.71
CA GLN A 265 24.09 9.19 7.32
C GLN A 265 24.80 8.06 6.55
N ILE A 266 24.05 7.04 6.13
CA ILE A 266 24.61 5.88 5.42
C ILE A 266 24.96 6.22 3.97
N HIS A 267 24.11 7.01 3.30
CA HIS A 267 24.28 7.35 1.88
C HIS A 267 25.10 8.62 1.63
N TYR A 268 25.53 9.32 2.69
CA TYR A 268 26.22 10.62 2.62
C TYR A 268 25.54 11.64 1.69
N HIS A 269 24.21 11.54 1.53
CA HIS A 269 23.46 12.30 0.55
C HIS A 269 22.10 12.74 1.10
N HIS A 270 21.80 14.02 0.97
CA HIS A 270 20.50 14.57 1.36
C HIS A 270 19.43 14.33 0.29
N PHE A 271 18.35 13.64 0.67
CA PHE A 271 17.17 13.49 -0.16
C PHE A 271 16.15 14.59 0.11
N LYS A 272 15.34 14.97 -0.89
CA LYS A 272 14.24 15.93 -0.71
C LYS A 272 13.21 15.39 0.30
N PHE A 273 13.26 15.90 1.53
CA PHE A 273 12.42 15.45 2.66
C PHE A 273 11.17 16.32 2.89
N THR A 274 11.14 17.54 2.37
CA THR A 274 10.13 18.57 2.68
C THR A 274 8.69 18.09 2.47
N GLY A 275 8.42 17.36 1.38
CA GLY A 275 7.07 16.85 1.10
C GLY A 275 6.60 15.80 2.12
N PHE A 276 7.50 14.97 2.63
CA PHE A 276 7.17 13.99 3.67
C PHE A 276 6.92 14.69 5.01
N PHE A 277 7.75 15.68 5.37
CA PHE A 277 7.55 16.49 6.57
C PHE A 277 6.17 17.18 6.55
N ILE A 278 5.82 17.86 5.45
CA ILE A 278 4.51 18.51 5.27
C ILE A 278 3.38 17.49 5.42
N THR A 279 3.51 16.31 4.79
CA THR A 279 2.48 15.25 4.89
C THR A 279 2.28 14.78 6.33
N GLY A 280 3.36 14.62 7.10
CA GLY A 280 3.31 14.27 8.52
C GLY A 280 2.63 15.35 9.36
N VAL A 281 2.96 16.63 9.13
CA VAL A 281 2.31 17.76 9.81
C VAL A 281 0.81 17.79 9.53
N ILE A 282 0.39 17.64 8.27
CA ILE A 282 -1.03 17.56 7.90
C ILE A 282 -1.72 16.40 8.62
N SER A 283 -1.09 15.22 8.67
CA SER A 283 -1.61 14.04 9.38
C SER A 283 -1.82 14.32 10.88
N ILE A 284 -0.88 15.01 11.53
CA ILE A 284 -0.98 15.41 12.95
C ILE A 284 -2.15 16.38 13.15
N LEU A 285 -2.27 17.40 12.29
CA LEU A 285 -3.36 18.37 12.37
C LEU A 285 -4.71 17.70 12.21
N LEU A 286 -4.85 16.81 11.21
CA LEU A 286 -6.08 16.04 11.02
C LEU A 286 -6.39 15.17 12.24
N THR A 287 -5.40 14.47 12.81
CA THR A 287 -5.60 13.68 14.03
C THR A 287 -6.08 14.55 15.19
N HIS A 288 -5.50 15.74 15.35
CA HIS A 288 -5.90 16.68 16.40
C HIS A 288 -7.36 17.14 16.23
N TYR A 289 -7.76 17.55 15.03
CA TYR A 289 -9.15 17.91 14.74
C TYR A 289 -10.12 16.75 14.99
N SER A 290 -9.73 15.53 14.61
CA SER A 290 -10.54 14.33 14.84
C SER A 290 -10.73 13.97 16.31
N ILE A 291 -9.72 14.24 17.14
CA ILE A 291 -9.83 14.08 18.61
C ILE A 291 -10.77 15.13 19.18
N LEU A 292 -10.64 16.39 18.75
CA LEU A 292 -11.53 17.47 19.19
C LEU A 292 -12.99 17.24 18.79
N SER A 293 -13.22 16.60 17.63
CA SER A 293 -14.55 16.23 17.15
C SER A 293 -15.04 14.88 17.67
N GLN A 294 -14.44 14.32 18.73
CA GLN A 294 -14.96 13.12 19.38
C GLN A 294 -16.32 13.43 20.01
N THR A 295 -17.39 13.31 19.23
CA THR A 295 -18.69 12.97 19.76
C THR A 295 -18.59 11.55 20.28
N SER A 296 -18.69 11.39 21.59
CA SER A 296 -18.72 10.12 22.29
C SER A 296 -19.61 9.11 21.54
N CYS A 297 -19.01 8.15 20.81
CA CYS A 297 -19.68 6.94 20.33
C CYS A 297 -20.10 6.02 21.51
N SER A 298 -20.21 6.54 22.73
CA SER A 298 -20.77 5.87 23.89
C SER A 298 -22.17 6.40 24.13
N LYS A 299 -23.14 5.67 23.58
CA LYS A 299 -24.48 5.39 24.14
C LYS A 299 -25.32 4.82 23.00
N GLU A 300 -25.13 3.54 22.75
CA GLU A 300 -26.15 2.64 22.19
C GLU A 300 -25.62 1.21 22.45
N GLU A 301 -26.09 0.71 23.60
CA GLU A 301 -26.13 -0.68 24.11
C GLU A 301 -24.83 -1.48 24.30
#